data_AF-A0A5N5DC97-F1
#
_entry.id   AF-A0A5N5DC97-F1
#
_cell.length_a   1.000
_cell.length_b   1.000
_cell.length_c   1.000
_cell.angle_alpha   90.00
_cell.angle_beta   90.00
_cell.angle_gamma   90.00
#
_symmetry.space_group_name_H-M   'P 1'
#
loop_
_entity.id
_entity.type
_entity.pdbx_description
1 polymer ?
#
loop_
_entity_poly.entity_id
_entity_poly.type
_entity_poly.pdbx_seq_one_letter_code
_entity_poly.pdbx_strand_id
1 'polypeptide(L)'
;MIRAWYSNQFDRPDFNVHDMPVGHTDIRRLREGMLGGQFWSAYVPCPKVGDVDTDVVPQSSYLESFRQTIEQVDVIHSLCRRYPETFGFADSSASVWSAFRAGRIASLIGVEGLHQTANSLSALRMLHRLGVRYVTLSHNCNNEHADAATTKAKRHRGLSVLGEKVLREMNAIGIYTLCPHPRNVTDEVLDMLRENNGIIMVCFLRELTDANPEKATLSRVADHIEYIGRRIGYAHVGIGSDFDGMLRGPDDLEDTAKYPNLICELLRRGIVEEDVRKIMGLNVIRVLEDVEKTARMAQQGHSSIPFDEVEQIFDSKLRDQILQERARGKEVTLRDRCTAHSTAAPADRRMPLHGGRDSSFSSSGPEAQQGDDDADGRRGASNDDEEDEDDDDDDDDDDDDDDDDGGGVRRDVECDEEVVEREEEEEEEAAEGLGADSSPNDGSSPGECSSASPEKSAPSVPAPPSASLNWPPRDGTEDSSCSNGVRGVLSAVNVPVAVGS
;
A
#
# COMPACT_ATOMS: atom_id res chain seq x y z
N MET A 1 -4.88 8.51 -18.30
CA MET A 1 -5.67 9.20 -19.36
C MET A 1 -7.15 9.46 -19.03
N ILE A 2 -7.86 8.53 -18.40
CA ILE A 2 -9.31 8.66 -18.08
C ILE A 2 -9.65 9.98 -17.38
N ARG A 3 -8.91 10.36 -16.33
CA ARG A 3 -9.09 11.67 -15.65
C ARG A 3 -8.92 12.86 -16.59
N ALA A 4 -7.77 12.92 -17.26
CA ALA A 4 -7.38 14.10 -18.02
C ALA A 4 -8.26 14.34 -19.26
N TRP A 5 -8.79 13.28 -19.88
CA TRP A 5 -9.57 13.38 -21.11
C TRP A 5 -11.08 13.24 -20.89
N TYR A 6 -11.50 12.47 -19.89
CA TYR A 6 -12.91 12.13 -19.64
C TYR A 6 -13.40 12.56 -18.25
N SER A 7 -12.59 13.31 -17.49
CA SER A 7 -12.94 13.81 -16.15
C SER A 7 -13.46 12.73 -15.21
N ASN A 8 -12.82 11.54 -15.22
CA ASN A 8 -13.18 10.37 -14.42
C ASN A 8 -14.54 9.72 -14.77
N GLN A 9 -15.17 10.09 -15.89
CA GLN A 9 -16.50 9.60 -16.26
C GLN A 9 -16.43 8.48 -17.30
N PHE A 10 -16.96 7.31 -16.94
CA PHE A 10 -17.05 6.13 -17.81
C PHE A 10 -18.32 6.10 -18.69
N ASP A 11 -19.33 6.92 -18.39
CA ASP A 11 -20.64 6.90 -19.05
C ASP A 11 -20.75 7.89 -20.21
N ARG A 12 -19.65 8.56 -20.56
CA ARG A 12 -19.65 9.47 -21.69
C ARG A 12 -19.84 8.69 -23.00
N PRO A 13 -20.65 9.18 -23.96
CA PRO A 13 -20.87 8.50 -25.23
C PRO A 13 -19.59 8.28 -26.06
N ASP A 14 -18.59 9.13 -25.88
CA ASP A 14 -17.28 9.09 -26.56
C ASP A 14 -16.21 8.29 -25.79
N PHE A 15 -16.55 7.72 -24.63
CA PHE A 15 -15.65 6.87 -23.87
C PHE A 15 -15.77 5.41 -24.33
N ASN A 16 -14.67 4.86 -24.85
CA ASN A 16 -14.57 3.45 -25.19
C ASN A 16 -13.23 2.88 -24.73
N VAL A 17 -13.21 2.26 -23.55
CA VAL A 17 -11.99 1.66 -23.00
C VAL A 17 -11.45 0.50 -23.84
N HIS A 18 -12.23 -0.06 -24.76
CA HIS A 18 -11.77 -1.13 -25.64
C HIS A 18 -10.92 -0.62 -26.80
N ASP A 19 -11.10 0.63 -27.22
CA ASP A 19 -10.38 1.25 -28.32
C ASP A 19 -10.35 2.75 -28.10
N MET A 20 -9.32 3.21 -27.39
CA MET A 20 -9.22 4.60 -26.96
C MET A 20 -8.58 5.44 -28.08
N PRO A 21 -9.15 6.60 -28.45
CA PRO A 21 -8.60 7.46 -29.50
C PRO A 21 -7.33 8.21 -29.06
N VAL A 22 -6.99 8.14 -27.77
CA VAL A 22 -5.87 8.85 -27.14
C VAL A 22 -5.09 7.91 -26.25
N GLY A 23 -3.84 8.28 -25.98
CA GLY A 23 -2.95 7.54 -25.10
C GLY A 23 -2.44 6.21 -25.68
N HIS A 24 -1.69 5.52 -24.85
CA HIS A 24 -0.96 4.28 -25.15
C HIS A 24 -1.70 3.02 -24.68
N THR A 25 -2.86 3.18 -24.03
CA THR A 25 -3.52 2.10 -23.30
C THR A 25 -5.02 2.03 -23.60
N ASP A 26 -5.47 0.86 -24.04
CA ASP A 26 -6.86 0.41 -24.07
C ASP A 26 -6.91 -1.11 -23.94
N ILE A 27 -8.10 -1.69 -23.72
CA ILE A 27 -8.25 -3.14 -23.52
C ILE A 27 -7.73 -3.92 -24.73
N ARG A 28 -8.01 -3.47 -25.97
CA ARG A 28 -7.54 -4.17 -27.17
C ARG A 28 -6.01 -4.27 -27.17
N ARG A 29 -5.29 -3.14 -27.00
CA ARG A 29 -3.83 -3.11 -26.97
C ARG A 29 -3.24 -3.86 -25.78
N LEU A 30 -3.86 -3.79 -24.60
CA LEU A 30 -3.44 -4.57 -23.43
C LEU A 30 -3.52 -6.08 -23.69
N ARG A 31 -4.57 -6.55 -24.38
CA ARG A 31 -4.73 -7.94 -24.77
C ARG A 31 -3.76 -8.35 -25.87
N GLU A 32 -3.59 -7.51 -26.88
CA GLU A 32 -2.62 -7.71 -27.96
C GLU A 32 -1.17 -7.80 -27.44
N GLY A 33 -0.85 -7.00 -26.43
CA GLY A 33 0.44 -7.00 -25.74
C GLY A 33 0.59 -8.10 -24.70
N MET A 34 -0.44 -8.93 -24.50
CA MET A 34 -0.43 -10.07 -23.59
C MET A 34 -0.07 -9.69 -22.15
N LEU A 35 -0.49 -8.51 -21.69
CA LEU A 35 -0.15 -8.03 -20.35
C LEU A 35 -0.82 -8.90 -19.28
N GLY A 36 -0.03 -9.41 -18.32
CA GLY A 36 -0.53 -10.25 -17.23
C GLY A 36 -0.93 -9.49 -15.96
N GLY A 37 -0.32 -8.33 -15.73
CA GLY A 37 -0.60 -7.49 -14.57
C GLY A 37 -0.05 -6.07 -14.76
N GLN A 38 -0.64 -5.12 -14.04
CA GLN A 38 -0.33 -3.71 -14.11
C GLN A 38 -0.49 -3.07 -12.73
N PHE A 39 0.47 -2.25 -12.33
CA PHE A 39 0.21 -1.25 -11.30
C PHE A 39 -0.31 0.02 -11.96
N TRP A 40 -1.55 0.38 -11.69
CA TRP A 40 -2.16 1.61 -12.18
C TRP A 40 -1.72 2.79 -11.30
N SER A 41 -1.16 3.82 -11.92
CA SER A 41 -0.76 5.03 -11.20
C SER A 41 -2.00 5.84 -10.80
N ALA A 42 -2.19 6.03 -9.49
CA ALA A 42 -3.12 6.96 -8.89
C ALA A 42 -2.49 8.36 -8.75
N TYR A 43 -1.72 8.78 -9.76
CA TYR A 43 -1.01 10.05 -9.79
C TYR A 43 -1.95 11.26 -9.76
N VAL A 44 -1.52 12.28 -9.02
CA VAL A 44 -2.05 13.65 -9.11
C VAL A 44 -0.88 14.64 -9.18
N PRO A 45 -1.04 15.78 -9.90
CA PRO A 45 0.02 16.78 -10.02
C PRO A 45 0.56 17.25 -8.67
N CYS A 46 1.84 17.61 -8.66
CA CYS A 46 2.43 18.30 -7.53
C CYS A 46 1.62 19.56 -7.18
N PRO A 47 1.43 19.86 -5.89
CA PRO A 47 0.77 21.09 -5.48
C PRO A 47 1.56 22.29 -6.02
N LYS A 48 0.83 23.29 -6.53
CA LYS A 48 1.46 24.53 -6.98
C LYS A 48 1.88 25.34 -5.76
N VAL A 49 3.11 25.84 -5.78
CA VAL A 49 3.55 26.94 -4.92
C VAL A 49 2.71 28.15 -5.32
N GLY A 50 2.13 28.89 -4.37
CA GLY A 50 1.39 30.12 -4.69
C GLY A 50 2.30 31.16 -5.36
N ASP A 51 1.72 32.27 -5.84
CA ASP A 51 2.46 33.39 -6.46
C ASP A 51 3.44 34.11 -5.51
N VAL A 52 3.63 33.61 -4.30
CA VAL A 52 4.56 34.13 -3.31
C VAL A 52 5.90 33.41 -3.50
N ASP A 53 6.98 34.18 -3.61
CA ASP A 53 8.38 33.78 -3.84
C ASP A 53 8.98 33.04 -2.61
N THR A 54 8.26 32.03 -2.12
CA THR A 54 8.63 31.18 -1.00
C THR A 54 8.46 29.72 -1.44
N ASP A 55 9.49 28.88 -1.26
CA ASP A 55 9.45 27.44 -1.53
C ASP A 55 8.48 26.64 -0.59
N VAL A 56 7.59 27.34 0.10
CA VAL A 56 6.65 26.78 1.08
C VAL A 56 5.31 26.51 0.39
N VAL A 57 4.96 25.24 0.30
CA VAL A 57 3.64 24.80 -0.17
C VAL A 57 2.66 24.83 1.01
N PRO A 58 1.54 25.59 0.94
CA PRO A 58 0.53 25.60 2.00
C PRO A 58 -0.05 24.20 2.26
N GLN A 59 -0.36 23.88 3.52
CA GLN A 59 -0.94 22.59 3.90
C GLN A 59 -2.27 22.31 3.16
N SER A 60 -3.06 23.34 2.85
CA SER A 60 -4.30 23.22 2.07
C SER A 60 -4.08 22.61 0.68
N SER A 61 -2.96 22.91 0.01
CA SER A 61 -2.63 22.34 -1.30
C SER A 61 -2.34 20.84 -1.22
N TYR A 62 -1.78 20.37 -0.10
CA TYR A 62 -1.57 18.96 0.18
C TYR A 62 -2.89 18.22 0.47
N LEU A 63 -3.84 18.85 1.17
CA LEU A 63 -5.18 18.30 1.40
C LEU A 63 -5.94 18.09 0.08
N GLU A 64 -5.87 19.04 -0.84
CA GLU A 64 -6.45 18.90 -2.19
C GLU A 64 -5.79 17.76 -2.98
N SER A 65 -4.47 17.61 -2.86
CA SER A 65 -3.74 16.49 -3.47
C SER A 65 -4.25 15.14 -2.94
N PHE A 66 -4.49 15.02 -1.64
CA PHE A 66 -5.06 13.80 -1.05
C PHE A 66 -6.49 13.53 -1.53
N ARG A 67 -7.36 14.55 -1.55
CA ARG A 67 -8.74 14.44 -2.08
C ARG A 67 -8.73 13.87 -3.50
N GLN A 68 -7.93 14.46 -4.38
CA GLN A 68 -7.78 13.99 -5.77
C GLN A 68 -7.19 12.58 -5.84
N THR A 69 -6.28 12.21 -4.93
CA THR A 69 -5.68 10.88 -4.89
C THR A 69 -6.75 9.81 -4.62
N ILE A 70 -7.68 10.08 -3.70
CA ILE A 70 -8.80 9.19 -3.42
C ILE A 70 -9.72 9.05 -4.66
N GLU A 71 -9.98 10.13 -5.39
CA GLU A 71 -10.73 10.05 -6.66
C GLU A 71 -10.02 9.13 -7.68
N GLN A 72 -8.69 9.21 -7.79
CA GLN A 72 -7.93 8.36 -8.70
C GLN A 72 -7.94 6.89 -8.29
N VAL A 73 -7.84 6.62 -6.99
CA VAL A 73 -7.98 5.25 -6.44
C VAL A 73 -9.38 4.70 -6.75
N ASP A 74 -10.44 5.50 -6.56
CA ASP A 74 -11.80 5.10 -6.89
C ASP A 74 -11.98 4.80 -8.38
N VAL A 75 -11.42 5.62 -9.27
CA VAL A 75 -11.49 5.38 -10.73
C VAL A 75 -10.86 4.05 -11.11
N ILE A 76 -9.74 3.66 -10.49
CA ILE A 76 -9.09 2.38 -10.75
C ILE A 76 -9.96 1.21 -10.25
N HIS A 77 -10.55 1.33 -9.06
CA HIS A 77 -11.51 0.35 -8.56
C HIS A 77 -12.75 0.24 -9.45
N SER A 78 -13.27 1.37 -9.89
CA SER A 78 -14.44 1.46 -10.78
C SER A 78 -14.15 0.87 -12.16
N LEU A 79 -12.94 1.06 -12.70
CA LEU A 79 -12.47 0.38 -13.92
C LEU A 79 -12.50 -1.14 -13.74
N CYS A 80 -11.95 -1.65 -12.62
CA CYS A 80 -11.95 -3.09 -12.33
C CYS A 80 -13.37 -3.66 -12.16
N ARG A 81 -14.27 -2.90 -11.52
CA ARG A 81 -15.66 -3.30 -11.30
C ARG A 81 -16.48 -3.31 -12.59
N ARG A 82 -16.22 -2.36 -13.50
CA ARG A 82 -16.98 -2.19 -14.74
C ARG A 82 -16.56 -3.17 -15.84
N TYR A 83 -15.31 -3.59 -15.86
CA TYR A 83 -14.76 -4.54 -16.84
C TYR A 83 -14.13 -5.76 -16.14
N PRO A 84 -14.91 -6.51 -15.33
CA PRO A 84 -14.40 -7.58 -14.46
C PRO A 84 -13.92 -8.82 -15.22
N GLU A 85 -14.34 -8.98 -16.48
CA GLU A 85 -13.82 -9.99 -17.41
C GLU A 85 -12.40 -9.66 -17.90
N THR A 86 -12.02 -8.38 -17.82
CA THR A 86 -10.71 -7.91 -18.25
C THR A 86 -9.75 -7.71 -17.08
N PHE A 87 -10.20 -7.02 -16.04
CA PHE A 87 -9.36 -6.62 -14.92
C PHE A 87 -9.72 -7.39 -13.65
N GLY A 88 -8.70 -7.88 -12.95
CA GLY A 88 -8.84 -8.46 -11.62
C GLY A 88 -8.07 -7.62 -10.62
N PHE A 89 -8.77 -6.91 -9.74
CA PHE A 89 -8.12 -6.17 -8.67
C PHE A 89 -7.24 -7.12 -7.83
N ALA A 90 -6.00 -6.71 -7.61
CA ALA A 90 -5.00 -7.47 -6.88
C ALA A 90 -4.24 -6.55 -5.93
N ASP A 91 -4.04 -7.02 -4.71
CA ASP A 91 -3.46 -6.28 -3.61
C ASP A 91 -2.42 -7.12 -2.84
N SER A 92 -1.99 -8.22 -3.46
CA SER A 92 -1.08 -9.19 -2.87
C SER A 92 -0.48 -10.09 -3.93
N SER A 93 0.68 -10.66 -3.65
CA SER A 93 1.34 -11.68 -4.49
C SER A 93 0.39 -12.81 -4.89
N ALA A 94 -0.41 -13.31 -3.95
CA ALA A 94 -1.40 -14.36 -4.17
C ALA A 94 -2.57 -13.92 -5.07
N SER A 95 -3.10 -12.70 -4.87
CA SER A 95 -4.20 -12.19 -5.71
C SER A 95 -3.75 -11.88 -7.14
N VAL A 96 -2.49 -11.48 -7.34
CA VAL A 96 -1.89 -11.36 -8.68
C VAL A 96 -1.96 -12.68 -9.43
N TRP A 97 -1.50 -13.78 -8.81
CA TRP A 97 -1.58 -15.10 -9.42
C TRP A 97 -3.03 -15.56 -9.68
N SER A 98 -3.94 -15.25 -8.76
CA SER A 98 -5.37 -15.57 -8.92
C SER A 98 -5.97 -14.86 -10.13
N ALA A 99 -5.73 -13.55 -10.29
CA ALA A 99 -6.19 -12.78 -11.44
C ALA A 99 -5.57 -13.29 -12.76
N PHE A 100 -4.26 -13.52 -12.78
CA PHE A 100 -3.55 -14.02 -13.95
C PHE A 100 -4.07 -15.39 -14.41
N ARG A 101 -4.26 -16.35 -13.50
CA ARG A 101 -4.80 -17.68 -13.80
C ARG A 101 -6.24 -17.65 -14.29
N ALA A 102 -7.01 -16.64 -13.87
CA ALA A 102 -8.36 -16.39 -14.38
C ALA A 102 -8.37 -15.73 -15.78
N GLY A 103 -7.20 -15.52 -16.40
CA GLY A 103 -7.09 -14.84 -17.70
C GLY A 103 -7.35 -13.33 -17.63
N ARG A 104 -7.31 -12.74 -16.44
CA ARG A 104 -7.50 -11.31 -16.21
C ARG A 104 -6.17 -10.62 -15.99
N ILE A 105 -6.12 -9.33 -16.31
CA ILE A 105 -4.99 -8.47 -15.99
C ILE A 105 -5.05 -8.19 -14.49
N ALA A 106 -4.04 -8.62 -13.74
CA ALA A 106 -3.92 -8.29 -12.32
C ALA A 106 -3.73 -6.77 -12.15
N SER A 107 -4.72 -6.08 -11.61
CA SER A 107 -4.75 -4.63 -11.47
C SER A 107 -4.41 -4.23 -10.03
N LEU A 108 -3.20 -3.75 -9.83
CA LEU A 108 -2.72 -3.18 -8.57
C LEU A 108 -2.73 -1.65 -8.62
N ILE A 109 -2.51 -0.99 -7.48
CA ILE A 109 -2.50 0.48 -7.40
C ILE A 109 -1.18 0.96 -6.81
N GLY A 110 -0.62 2.00 -7.41
CA GLY A 110 0.50 2.75 -6.87
C GLY A 110 0.22 4.25 -6.81
N VAL A 111 0.79 4.94 -5.84
CA VAL A 111 0.70 6.41 -5.68
C VAL A 111 2.06 7.02 -6.02
N GLU A 112 2.07 8.15 -6.71
CA GLU A 112 3.29 8.67 -7.34
C GLU A 112 3.71 10.01 -6.71
N GLY A 113 4.14 9.94 -5.45
CA GLY A 113 4.64 11.07 -4.67
C GLY A 113 4.03 11.14 -3.28
N LEU A 114 4.85 11.38 -2.25
CA LEU A 114 4.34 11.53 -0.88
C LEU A 114 3.55 12.82 -0.64
N HIS A 115 3.58 13.80 -1.57
CA HIS A 115 2.65 14.95 -1.50
C HIS A 115 1.18 14.51 -1.51
N GLN A 116 0.91 13.31 -2.03
CA GLN A 116 -0.43 12.73 -2.12
C GLN A 116 -0.96 12.19 -0.79
N THR A 117 -0.13 12.07 0.27
CA THR A 117 -0.57 11.61 1.60
C THR A 117 -1.00 12.75 2.52
N ALA A 118 -0.98 13.98 2.02
CA ALA A 118 -1.21 15.20 2.81
C ALA A 118 -0.36 15.32 4.08
N ASN A 119 0.88 14.81 4.04
CA ASN A 119 1.79 14.74 5.20
C ASN A 119 1.21 13.94 6.38
N SER A 120 0.31 12.97 6.13
CA SER A 120 -0.32 12.14 7.16
C SER A 120 -0.01 10.65 6.99
N LEU A 121 0.49 10.05 8.07
CA LEU A 121 0.67 8.60 8.23
C LEU A 121 -0.67 7.87 8.27
N SER A 122 -1.70 8.48 8.85
CA SER A 122 -3.05 7.91 8.84
C SER A 122 -3.63 7.87 7.44
N ALA A 123 -3.45 8.93 6.64
CA ALA A 123 -3.81 8.94 5.24
C ALA A 123 -3.06 7.85 4.44
N LEU A 124 -1.76 7.69 4.66
CA LEU A 124 -0.96 6.61 4.07
C LEU A 124 -1.51 5.22 4.39
N ARG A 125 -1.85 4.94 5.67
CA ARG A 125 -2.49 3.68 6.08
C ARG A 125 -3.86 3.48 5.42
N MET A 126 -4.65 4.54 5.25
CA MET A 126 -5.94 4.45 4.58
C MET A 126 -5.79 4.18 3.09
N LEU A 127 -4.82 4.79 2.41
CA LEU A 127 -4.48 4.47 1.02
C LEU A 127 -4.06 3.00 0.88
N HIS A 128 -3.24 2.49 1.80
CA HIS A 128 -2.90 1.06 1.84
C HIS A 128 -4.15 0.17 1.96
N ARG A 129 -5.07 0.53 2.87
CA ARG A 129 -6.33 -0.19 3.08
C ARG A 129 -7.24 -0.13 1.84
N LEU A 130 -7.17 0.95 1.07
CA LEU A 130 -7.86 1.10 -0.21
C LEU A 130 -7.16 0.37 -1.36
N GLY A 131 -6.05 -0.33 -1.13
CA GLY A 131 -5.41 -1.19 -2.13
C GLY A 131 -4.09 -0.69 -2.71
N VAL A 132 -3.58 0.46 -2.26
CA VAL A 132 -2.26 0.96 -2.68
C VAL A 132 -1.16 0.03 -2.16
N ARG A 133 -0.20 -0.34 -3.01
CA ARG A 133 0.90 -1.27 -2.66
C ARG A 133 2.31 -0.75 -2.93
N TYR A 134 2.45 0.36 -3.65
CA TYR A 134 3.69 1.14 -3.64
C TYR A 134 3.37 2.63 -3.54
N VAL A 135 4.31 3.40 -3.01
CA VAL A 135 4.28 4.86 -3.05
C VAL A 135 5.64 5.37 -3.49
N THR A 136 5.70 6.11 -4.59
CA THR A 136 6.91 6.82 -4.99
C THR A 136 7.18 7.94 -3.98
N LEU A 137 8.42 8.06 -3.48
CA LEU A 137 8.75 9.03 -2.42
C LEU A 137 8.53 10.48 -2.87
N SER A 138 8.85 10.79 -4.12
CA SER A 138 8.67 12.10 -4.74
C SER A 138 8.33 11.94 -6.21
N HIS A 139 7.48 12.82 -6.74
CA HIS A 139 7.36 13.04 -8.18
C HIS A 139 8.42 14.07 -8.62
N ASN A 140 8.04 15.07 -9.41
CA ASN A 140 8.92 16.14 -9.89
C ASN A 140 9.01 17.36 -8.94
N CYS A 141 8.58 17.21 -7.68
CA CYS A 141 8.63 18.24 -6.64
C CYS A 141 9.18 17.67 -5.32
N ASN A 142 9.92 18.49 -4.58
CA ASN A 142 10.27 18.17 -3.20
C ASN A 142 8.99 18.14 -2.36
N ASN A 143 8.98 17.35 -1.30
CA ASN A 143 7.92 17.36 -0.28
C ASN A 143 8.55 17.33 1.13
N GLU A 144 7.74 17.27 2.18
CA GLU A 144 8.23 17.27 3.57
C GLU A 144 9.08 16.03 3.91
N HIS A 145 9.03 14.97 3.09
CA HIS A 145 9.65 13.67 3.35
C HIS A 145 10.94 13.45 2.54
N ALA A 146 10.97 13.87 1.28
CA ALA A 146 12.05 13.56 0.36
C ALA A 146 12.27 14.66 -0.70
N ASP A 147 13.51 14.74 -1.18
CA ASP A 147 13.87 15.57 -2.33
C ASP A 147 13.59 14.85 -3.64
N ALA A 148 12.95 15.56 -4.58
CA ALA A 148 12.79 15.07 -5.93
C ALA A 148 14.11 15.03 -6.69
N ALA A 149 14.19 14.08 -7.61
CA ALA A 149 15.23 13.97 -8.61
C ALA A 149 15.49 15.29 -9.37
N THR A 150 14.41 15.84 -9.93
CA THR A 150 14.42 16.89 -10.96
C THR A 150 14.54 18.30 -10.42
N THR A 151 14.39 18.49 -9.11
CA THR A 151 14.51 19.79 -8.46
C THR A 151 15.98 20.18 -8.32
N LYS A 152 16.30 21.44 -8.69
CA LYS A 152 17.66 21.98 -8.57
C LYS A 152 18.03 22.24 -7.10
N ALA A 153 17.11 22.82 -6.34
CA ALA A 153 17.28 23.05 -4.90
C ALA A 153 16.91 21.76 -4.14
N LYS A 154 17.87 21.19 -3.42
CA LYS A 154 17.66 20.06 -2.50
C LYS A 154 17.32 20.63 -1.13
N ARG A 155 16.14 20.28 -0.59
CA ARG A 155 15.65 20.76 0.70
C ARG A 155 16.24 19.96 1.85
N HIS A 156 16.33 18.64 1.68
CA HIS A 156 16.76 17.69 2.73
C HIS A 156 18.11 17.05 2.46
N ARG A 157 18.60 17.13 1.22
CA ARG A 157 19.74 16.37 0.67
C ARG A 157 19.51 14.86 0.70
N GLY A 158 18.27 14.44 0.42
CA GLY A 158 17.83 13.05 0.49
C GLY A 158 16.49 12.91 1.19
N LEU A 159 16.47 12.21 2.32
CA LEU A 159 15.31 12.04 3.20
C LEU A 159 15.37 13.01 4.37
N SER A 160 14.20 13.52 4.78
CA SER A 160 14.06 14.23 6.05
C SER A 160 13.86 13.26 7.22
N VAL A 161 13.85 13.77 8.46
CA VAL A 161 13.45 12.99 9.65
C VAL A 161 12.02 12.44 9.50
N LEU A 162 11.12 13.20 8.89
CA LEU A 162 9.77 12.73 8.56
C LEU A 162 9.79 11.67 7.46
N GLY A 163 10.71 11.78 6.50
CA GLY A 163 10.95 10.76 5.47
C GLY A 163 11.35 9.43 6.08
N GLU A 164 12.28 9.42 7.04
CA GLU A 164 12.65 8.20 7.76
C GLU A 164 11.47 7.58 8.53
N LYS A 165 10.66 8.41 9.20
CA LYS A 165 9.45 7.93 9.90
C LYS A 165 8.45 7.29 8.93
N VAL A 166 8.21 7.92 7.77
CA VAL A 166 7.33 7.39 6.73
C VAL A 166 7.87 6.07 6.17
N LEU A 167 9.18 5.94 5.94
CA LEU A 167 9.77 4.67 5.49
C LEU A 167 9.54 3.52 6.47
N ARG A 168 9.71 3.78 7.78
CA ARG A 168 9.42 2.77 8.81
C ARG A 168 7.95 2.36 8.79
N GLU A 169 7.03 3.32 8.62
CA GLU A 169 5.60 3.02 8.49
C GLU A 169 5.28 2.22 7.22
N MET A 170 5.84 2.61 6.07
CA MET A 170 5.69 1.89 4.80
C MET A 170 6.14 0.44 4.93
N ASN A 171 7.29 0.19 5.56
CA ASN A 171 7.77 -1.17 5.84
C ASN A 171 6.83 -1.94 6.78
N ALA A 172 6.27 -1.28 7.81
CA ALA A 172 5.36 -1.91 8.77
C ALA A 172 4.00 -2.31 8.16
N ILE A 173 3.54 -1.57 7.14
CA ILE A 173 2.25 -1.82 6.48
C ILE A 173 2.38 -2.52 5.13
N GLY A 174 3.59 -2.67 4.58
CA GLY A 174 3.84 -3.42 3.36
C GLY A 174 3.77 -2.60 2.07
N ILE A 175 4.33 -1.38 2.06
CA ILE A 175 4.45 -0.52 0.88
C ILE A 175 5.94 -0.38 0.46
N TYR A 176 6.22 -0.46 -0.84
CA TYR A 176 7.58 -0.42 -1.43
C TYR A 176 8.06 0.98 -1.89
N THR A 177 9.40 1.21 -2.00
CA THR A 177 10.07 2.48 -2.38
C THR A 177 11.19 2.31 -3.43
N LEU A 178 11.55 3.36 -4.19
CA LEU A 178 12.51 3.35 -5.33
C LEU A 178 13.33 4.67 -5.46
N CYS A 179 14.65 4.63 -5.80
CA CYS A 179 15.52 5.54 -6.65
C CYS A 179 17.05 5.48 -6.28
N PRO A 180 18.09 5.99 -7.05
CA PRO A 180 18.11 6.91 -8.24
C PRO A 180 19.22 7.25 -9.36
N HIS A 181 18.92 7.98 -10.48
CA HIS A 181 19.89 8.94 -11.15
C HIS A 181 19.69 10.30 -10.53
N PRO A 182 19.26 11.34 -11.24
CA PRO A 182 18.08 11.96 -10.69
C PRO A 182 16.96 10.90 -10.68
N ARG A 183 16.75 10.24 -11.83
CA ARG A 183 15.74 9.21 -12.09
C ARG A 183 16.29 7.81 -12.45
N ASN A 184 17.40 7.62 -13.18
CA ASN A 184 17.98 6.28 -13.46
C ASN A 184 19.04 5.80 -12.46
N VAL A 185 18.87 4.66 -11.85
CA VAL A 185 19.75 4.20 -10.77
C VAL A 185 21.27 4.22 -11.10
N THR A 186 22.12 4.87 -10.27
CA THR A 186 23.59 4.80 -10.40
C THR A 186 24.10 3.40 -10.10
N ASP A 187 25.30 3.08 -10.55
CA ASP A 187 25.94 1.78 -10.34
C ASP A 187 26.03 1.39 -8.86
N GLU A 188 26.39 2.34 -7.98
CA GLU A 188 26.46 2.12 -6.53
C GLU A 188 25.09 1.77 -5.96
N VAL A 189 24.03 2.44 -6.43
CA VAL A 189 22.68 2.17 -5.94
C VAL A 189 22.15 0.87 -6.53
N LEU A 190 22.55 0.48 -7.75
CA LEU A 190 22.24 -0.85 -8.27
C LEU A 190 22.84 -1.93 -7.37
N ASP A 191 24.06 -1.73 -6.88
CA ASP A 191 24.70 -2.67 -5.95
C ASP A 191 23.97 -2.70 -4.60
N MET A 192 23.59 -1.54 -4.04
CA MET A 192 22.75 -1.47 -2.83
C MET A 192 21.37 -2.10 -3.03
N LEU A 193 20.77 -1.95 -4.21
CA LEU A 193 19.47 -2.53 -4.56
C LEU A 193 19.56 -4.07 -4.54
N ARG A 194 20.67 -4.63 -5.04
CA ARG A 194 20.95 -6.06 -4.96
C ARG A 194 21.07 -6.53 -3.51
N GLU A 195 21.81 -5.80 -2.68
CA GLU A 195 21.96 -6.10 -1.24
C GLU A 195 20.61 -6.06 -0.51
N ASN A 196 19.75 -5.10 -0.86
CA ASN A 196 18.38 -4.98 -0.34
C ASN A 196 17.41 -6.03 -0.92
N ASN A 197 17.86 -6.88 -1.86
CA ASN A 197 17.03 -7.83 -2.61
C ASN A 197 15.87 -7.17 -3.38
N GLY A 198 16.02 -5.89 -3.73
CA GLY A 198 15.02 -5.10 -4.43
C GLY A 198 14.94 -5.40 -5.92
N ILE A 199 14.12 -4.61 -6.61
CA ILE A 199 13.94 -4.63 -8.07
C ILE A 199 14.01 -3.21 -8.64
N ILE A 200 14.61 -3.07 -9.81
CA ILE A 200 14.52 -1.88 -10.67
C ILE A 200 13.66 -2.21 -11.89
N MET A 201 12.62 -1.43 -12.11
CA MET A 201 11.74 -1.58 -13.27
C MET A 201 12.18 -0.61 -14.36
N VAL A 202 12.66 -1.13 -15.50
CA VAL A 202 13.23 -0.32 -16.58
C VAL A 202 12.14 0.48 -17.28
N CYS A 203 12.35 1.80 -17.38
CA CYS A 203 11.42 2.78 -17.93
C CYS A 203 11.58 2.97 -19.44
N PHE A 204 10.49 3.29 -20.15
CA PHE A 204 10.50 3.50 -21.60
C PHE A 204 10.54 4.98 -21.99
N LEU A 205 10.63 5.92 -21.05
CA LEU A 205 10.78 7.33 -21.39
C LEU A 205 11.96 7.54 -22.33
N ARG A 206 11.72 8.25 -23.43
CA ARG A 206 12.71 8.43 -24.50
C ARG A 206 13.95 9.14 -23.96
N GLU A 207 13.74 10.12 -23.07
CA GLU A 207 14.75 10.91 -22.38
C GLU A 207 15.62 10.09 -21.42
N LEU A 208 15.13 8.95 -20.93
CA LEU A 208 15.86 8.05 -20.04
C LEU A 208 16.51 6.90 -20.80
N THR A 209 16.04 6.62 -22.01
CA THR A 209 16.46 5.50 -22.85
C THR A 209 17.71 5.83 -23.66
N ASP A 210 17.78 7.02 -24.28
CA ASP A 210 18.93 7.48 -25.07
C ASP A 210 19.19 8.97 -24.81
N ALA A 211 20.46 9.40 -24.83
CA ALA A 211 20.84 10.80 -24.64
C ALA A 211 20.25 11.73 -25.73
N ASN A 212 19.92 11.17 -26.90
CA ASN A 212 19.05 11.81 -27.87
C ASN A 212 17.68 11.11 -27.88
N PRO A 213 16.61 11.72 -27.33
CA PRO A 213 15.28 11.12 -27.27
C PRO A 213 14.73 10.67 -28.63
N GLU A 214 15.11 11.33 -29.73
CA GLU A 214 14.70 10.94 -31.08
C GLU A 214 15.28 9.59 -31.52
N LYS A 215 16.33 9.10 -30.85
CA LYS A 215 16.97 7.80 -31.11
C LYS A 215 16.55 6.71 -30.12
N ALA A 216 15.61 6.99 -29.22
CA ALA A 216 15.10 5.99 -28.30
C ALA A 216 14.36 4.89 -29.08
N THR A 217 14.79 3.64 -28.89
CA THR A 217 14.23 2.45 -29.54
C THR A 217 14.06 1.31 -28.55
N LEU A 218 13.28 0.31 -28.91
CA LEU A 218 13.18 -0.97 -28.19
C LEU A 218 14.55 -1.59 -27.91
N SER A 219 15.45 -1.59 -28.90
CA SER A 219 16.81 -2.12 -28.74
C SER A 219 17.58 -1.38 -27.65
N ARG A 220 17.42 -0.06 -27.52
CA ARG A 220 18.04 0.69 -26.42
C ARG A 220 17.48 0.30 -25.06
N VAL A 221 16.17 0.13 -24.94
CA VAL A 221 15.54 -0.38 -23.71
C VAL A 221 16.11 -1.75 -23.33
N ALA A 222 16.28 -2.64 -24.32
CA ALA A 222 16.89 -3.94 -24.11
C ALA A 222 18.38 -3.84 -23.69
N ASP A 223 19.14 -2.84 -24.20
CA ASP A 223 20.52 -2.58 -23.74
C ASP A 223 20.55 -2.27 -22.24
N HIS A 224 19.62 -1.45 -21.74
CA HIS A 224 19.50 -1.13 -20.31
C HIS A 224 19.19 -2.37 -19.47
N ILE A 225 18.20 -3.18 -19.89
CA ILE A 225 17.84 -4.43 -19.20
C ILE A 225 19.04 -5.38 -19.12
N GLU A 226 19.76 -5.55 -20.23
CA GLU A 226 20.92 -6.43 -20.33
C GLU A 226 22.09 -5.93 -19.47
N TYR A 227 22.36 -4.61 -19.48
CA TYR A 227 23.38 -3.99 -18.65
C TYR A 227 23.12 -4.25 -17.16
N ILE A 228 21.91 -3.90 -16.68
CA ILE A 228 21.55 -4.06 -15.27
C ILE A 228 21.57 -5.54 -14.88
N GLY A 229 20.99 -6.41 -15.71
CA GLY A 229 20.94 -7.84 -15.46
C GLY A 229 22.32 -8.49 -15.37
N ARG A 230 23.29 -8.05 -16.19
CA ARG A 230 24.69 -8.51 -16.09
C ARG A 230 25.40 -7.99 -14.85
N ARG A 231 25.08 -6.77 -14.41
CA ARG A 231 25.71 -6.15 -13.24
C ARG A 231 25.24 -6.79 -11.94
N ILE A 232 23.92 -6.78 -11.72
CA ILE A 232 23.34 -7.13 -10.41
C ILE A 232 22.53 -8.42 -10.43
N GLY A 233 22.38 -9.06 -11.59
CA GLY A 233 21.58 -10.27 -11.78
C GLY A 233 20.17 -9.95 -12.26
N TYR A 234 19.68 -10.75 -13.21
CA TYR A 234 18.32 -10.60 -13.77
C TYR A 234 17.19 -10.81 -12.76
N ALA A 235 17.48 -11.31 -11.55
CA ALA A 235 16.52 -11.39 -10.44
C ALA A 235 16.12 -10.00 -9.88
N HIS A 236 16.84 -8.93 -10.25
CA HIS A 236 16.61 -7.58 -9.76
C HIS A 236 16.09 -6.62 -10.84
N VAL A 237 15.74 -7.15 -12.02
CA VAL A 237 15.29 -6.35 -13.17
C VAL A 237 13.80 -6.59 -13.43
N GLY A 238 13.08 -5.54 -13.78
CA GLY A 238 11.67 -5.60 -14.20
C GLY A 238 11.38 -4.62 -15.34
N ILE A 239 10.11 -4.49 -15.71
CA ILE A 239 9.63 -3.59 -16.77
C ILE A 239 8.65 -2.58 -16.17
N GLY A 240 8.95 -1.29 -16.27
CA GLY A 240 8.14 -0.20 -15.73
C GLY A 240 7.89 0.86 -16.79
N SER A 241 7.01 0.57 -17.75
CA SER A 241 6.91 1.29 -19.03
C SER A 241 6.76 2.81 -18.92
N ASP A 242 5.98 3.29 -17.95
CA ASP A 242 5.52 4.69 -17.86
C ASP A 242 4.62 5.10 -19.05
N PHE A 243 3.95 4.12 -19.68
CA PHE A 243 2.92 4.41 -20.68
C PHE A 243 1.81 5.30 -20.10
N ASP A 244 1.32 6.21 -20.93
CA ASP A 244 0.42 7.34 -20.57
C ASP A 244 1.02 8.41 -19.64
N GLY A 245 2.25 8.22 -19.14
CA GLY A 245 3.07 9.26 -18.49
C GLY A 245 3.91 10.07 -19.49
N MET A 246 3.93 9.65 -20.75
CA MET A 246 4.65 10.29 -21.86
C MET A 246 3.72 10.58 -23.03
N LEU A 247 4.18 11.37 -24.00
CA LEU A 247 3.45 11.64 -25.24
C LEU A 247 3.70 10.59 -26.33
N ARG A 248 4.95 10.12 -26.44
CA ARG A 248 5.40 9.17 -27.46
C ARG A 248 6.41 8.20 -26.86
N GLY A 249 6.18 6.91 -27.02
CA GLY A 249 7.13 5.85 -26.63
C GLY A 249 8.35 5.74 -27.56
N PRO A 250 9.37 4.94 -27.19
CA PRO A 250 10.48 4.59 -28.08
C PRO A 250 9.98 3.88 -29.34
N ASP A 251 10.75 3.95 -30.42
CA ASP A 251 10.37 3.26 -31.65
C ASP A 251 10.36 1.72 -31.42
N ASP A 252 9.35 1.03 -31.96
CA ASP A 252 8.94 -0.36 -31.70
C ASP A 252 8.40 -0.65 -30.28
N LEU A 253 8.24 0.37 -29.43
CA LEU A 253 7.59 0.35 -28.11
C LEU A 253 6.57 1.50 -27.97
N GLU A 254 5.73 1.69 -29.00
CA GLU A 254 4.82 2.83 -29.05
C GLU A 254 3.70 2.75 -28.01
N ASP A 255 3.22 1.55 -27.70
CA ASP A 255 2.06 1.36 -26.83
C ASP A 255 2.05 0.00 -26.13
N THR A 256 1.02 -0.24 -25.33
CA THR A 256 0.86 -1.47 -24.55
C THR A 256 0.73 -2.75 -25.39
N ALA A 257 0.51 -2.68 -26.70
CA ALA A 257 0.51 -3.86 -27.56
C ALA A 257 1.91 -4.40 -27.87
N LYS A 258 2.97 -3.64 -27.56
CA LYS A 258 4.34 -3.90 -28.02
C LYS A 258 5.20 -4.70 -27.05
N TYR A 259 4.69 -5.07 -25.86
CA TYR A 259 5.45 -5.90 -24.91
C TYR A 259 6.03 -7.19 -25.53
N PRO A 260 5.33 -7.95 -26.40
CA PRO A 260 5.89 -9.15 -27.04
C PRO A 260 7.16 -8.87 -27.84
N ASN A 261 7.29 -7.69 -28.47
CA ASN A 261 8.47 -7.31 -29.23
C ASN A 261 9.70 -7.23 -28.32
N LEU A 262 9.54 -6.65 -27.11
CA LEU A 262 10.63 -6.54 -26.15
C LEU A 262 11.07 -7.91 -25.65
N ILE A 263 10.10 -8.78 -25.34
CA ILE A 263 10.38 -10.17 -24.92
C ILE A 263 11.14 -10.93 -26.02
N CYS A 264 10.70 -10.76 -27.28
CA CYS A 264 11.38 -11.30 -28.44
C CYS A 264 12.83 -10.84 -28.56
N GLU A 265 13.08 -9.53 -28.38
CA GLU A 265 14.43 -8.98 -28.45
C GLU A 265 15.34 -9.50 -27.32
N LEU A 266 14.84 -9.60 -26.08
CA LEU A 266 15.60 -10.14 -24.95
C LEU A 266 16.01 -11.60 -25.20
N LEU A 267 15.11 -12.43 -25.73
CA LEU A 267 15.41 -13.81 -26.12
C LEU A 267 16.41 -13.87 -27.27
N ARG A 268 16.27 -13.01 -28.29
CA ARG A 268 17.19 -12.92 -29.43
C ARG A 268 18.61 -12.56 -29.01
N ARG A 269 18.76 -11.78 -27.94
CA ARG A 269 20.05 -11.43 -27.32
C ARG A 269 20.66 -12.56 -26.48
N GLY A 270 19.97 -13.69 -26.36
CA GLY A 270 20.45 -14.87 -25.64
C GLY A 270 20.18 -14.83 -24.14
N ILE A 271 19.32 -13.93 -23.65
CA ILE A 271 18.86 -13.99 -22.26
C ILE A 271 17.98 -15.23 -22.13
N VAL A 272 18.32 -16.11 -21.19
CA VAL A 272 17.64 -17.40 -21.04
C VAL A 272 16.20 -17.22 -20.58
N GLU A 273 15.34 -18.15 -20.97
CA GLU A 273 13.89 -18.08 -20.74
C GLU A 273 13.53 -17.88 -19.26
N GLU A 274 14.28 -18.51 -18.35
CA GLU A 274 14.09 -18.37 -16.90
C GLU A 274 14.28 -16.91 -16.44
N ASP A 275 15.31 -16.24 -16.93
CA ASP A 275 15.59 -14.85 -16.58
C ASP A 275 14.61 -13.88 -17.26
N VAL A 276 14.16 -14.20 -18.48
CA VAL A 276 13.09 -13.44 -19.14
C VAL A 276 11.79 -13.51 -18.32
N ARG A 277 11.42 -14.67 -17.76
CA ARG A 277 10.26 -14.80 -16.85
C ARG A 277 10.43 -13.95 -15.58
N LYS A 278 11.65 -13.89 -15.03
CA LYS A 278 11.99 -13.02 -13.89
C LYS A 278 11.73 -11.56 -14.22
N ILE A 279 12.26 -11.08 -15.34
CA ILE A 279 12.10 -9.70 -15.84
C ILE A 279 10.64 -9.36 -16.10
N MET A 280 9.88 -10.30 -16.68
CA MET A 280 8.47 -10.09 -17.03
C MET A 280 7.56 -9.86 -15.82
N GLY A 281 7.84 -10.51 -14.68
CA GLY A 281 6.96 -10.36 -13.52
C GLY A 281 7.31 -11.17 -12.28
N LEU A 282 8.09 -12.27 -12.37
CA LEU A 282 8.37 -13.07 -11.16
C LEU A 282 9.16 -12.27 -10.11
N ASN A 283 10.01 -11.33 -10.54
CA ASN A 283 10.76 -10.49 -9.60
C ASN A 283 9.87 -9.53 -8.83
N VAL A 284 8.92 -8.85 -9.49
CA VAL A 284 8.04 -7.90 -8.79
C VAL A 284 7.07 -8.64 -7.86
N ILE A 285 6.64 -9.85 -8.26
CA ILE A 285 5.82 -10.72 -7.39
C ILE A 285 6.63 -11.17 -6.15
N ARG A 286 7.89 -11.57 -6.32
CA ARG A 286 8.79 -11.91 -5.20
C ARG A 286 8.93 -10.72 -4.24
N VAL A 287 9.24 -9.53 -4.77
CA VAL A 287 9.41 -8.33 -3.94
C VAL A 287 8.12 -8.01 -3.19
N LEU A 288 6.95 -8.13 -3.83
CA LEU A 288 5.67 -7.95 -3.15
C LEU A 288 5.47 -8.96 -2.01
N GLU A 289 5.82 -10.24 -2.22
CA GLU A 289 5.78 -11.28 -1.18
C GLU A 289 6.74 -11.02 -0.01
N ASP A 290 7.97 -10.57 -0.30
CA ASP A 290 8.96 -10.21 0.70
C ASP A 290 8.51 -9.02 1.55
N VAL A 291 7.88 -8.01 0.93
CA VAL A 291 7.29 -6.85 1.60
C VAL A 291 6.12 -7.27 2.51
N GLU A 292 5.22 -8.12 2.02
CA GLU A 292 4.12 -8.68 2.82
C GLU A 292 4.65 -9.48 4.03
N LYS A 293 5.70 -10.27 3.83
CA LYS A 293 6.34 -11.06 4.89
C LYS A 293 6.97 -10.15 5.95
N THR A 294 7.67 -9.11 5.52
CA THR A 294 8.29 -8.11 6.41
C THR A 294 7.23 -7.39 7.24
N ALA A 295 6.13 -6.96 6.62
CA ALA A 295 5.01 -6.33 7.32
C ALA A 295 4.38 -7.26 8.36
N ARG A 296 4.16 -8.54 8.04
CA ARG A 296 3.66 -9.55 9.00
C ARG A 296 4.58 -9.71 10.21
N MET A 297 5.90 -9.72 10.00
CA MET A 297 6.88 -9.81 11.09
C MET A 297 6.88 -8.55 11.97
N ALA A 298 6.85 -7.36 11.36
CA ALA A 298 6.82 -6.09 12.07
C ALA A 298 5.57 -5.96 12.97
N GLN A 299 4.40 -6.37 12.48
CA GLN A 299 3.14 -6.34 13.22
C GLN A 299 3.12 -7.31 14.40
N GLN A 300 3.82 -8.45 14.31
CA GLN A 300 3.94 -9.41 15.41
C GLN A 300 4.93 -8.93 16.50
N GLY A 301 5.90 -8.10 16.13
CA GLY A 301 6.97 -7.61 17.01
C GLY A 301 6.56 -6.56 18.06
N HIS A 302 5.28 -6.19 18.17
CA HIS A 302 4.79 -5.11 19.05
C HIS A 302 5.53 -3.76 18.85
N SER A 303 6.07 -3.50 17.65
CA SER A 303 6.68 -2.20 17.35
C SER A 303 5.64 -1.09 17.49
N SER A 304 6.01 0.03 18.12
CA SER A 304 5.14 1.18 18.28
C SER A 304 4.77 1.77 16.91
N ILE A 305 3.48 1.83 16.62
CA ILE A 305 2.97 2.42 15.38
C ILE A 305 3.17 3.94 15.46
N PRO A 306 3.81 4.59 14.47
CA PRO A 306 3.91 6.03 14.42
C PRO A 306 2.54 6.67 14.12
N PHE A 307 2.20 7.72 14.86
CA PHE A 307 0.98 8.50 14.70
C PHE A 307 1.27 9.91 14.22
N ASP A 308 0.27 10.52 13.60
CA ASP A 308 0.30 11.93 13.23
C ASP A 308 0.38 12.80 14.50
N GLU A 309 1.09 13.92 14.40
CA GLU A 309 1.03 14.96 15.42
C GLU A 309 -0.29 15.72 15.25
N VAL A 310 -1.16 15.68 16.26
CA VAL A 310 -2.52 16.25 16.21
C VAL A 310 -2.67 17.30 17.29
N GLU A 311 -3.30 18.43 16.94
CA GLU A 311 -3.63 19.48 17.89
C GLU A 311 -4.55 18.97 19.00
N GLN A 312 -4.31 19.47 20.20
CA GLN A 312 -5.03 19.06 21.37
C GLN A 312 -6.31 19.88 21.55
N ILE A 313 -7.45 19.26 21.22
CA ILE A 313 -8.77 19.91 21.22
C ILE A 313 -9.32 20.24 22.61
N PHE A 314 -8.78 19.63 23.67
CA PHE A 314 -9.21 19.92 25.05
C PHE A 314 -8.14 20.70 25.80
N ASP A 315 -8.54 21.87 26.28
CA ASP A 315 -7.75 22.66 27.23
C ASP A 315 -7.58 21.92 28.58
N SER A 316 -6.69 22.43 29.43
CA SER A 316 -6.41 21.83 30.73
C SER A 316 -7.65 21.77 31.63
N LYS A 317 -8.48 22.82 31.58
CA LYS A 317 -9.69 22.95 32.40
C LYS A 317 -10.71 21.87 32.09
N LEU A 318 -11.00 21.63 30.81
CA LEU A 318 -11.93 20.60 30.37
C LEU A 318 -11.40 19.21 30.71
N ARG A 319 -10.08 18.97 30.58
CA ARG A 319 -9.50 17.68 30.99
C ARG A 319 -9.63 17.44 32.50
N ASP A 320 -9.39 18.46 33.31
CA ASP A 320 -9.56 18.35 34.76
C ASP A 320 -11.02 18.09 35.14
N GLN A 321 -11.97 18.75 34.47
CA GLN A 321 -13.41 18.48 34.65
C GLN A 321 -13.77 17.04 34.29
N ILE A 322 -13.25 16.51 33.18
CA ILE A 322 -13.47 15.11 32.77
C ILE A 322 -12.90 14.15 33.82
N LEU A 323 -11.71 14.42 34.36
CA LEU A 323 -11.09 13.61 35.40
C LEU A 323 -11.91 13.63 36.70
N GLN A 324 -12.42 14.80 37.08
CA GLN A 324 -13.28 14.97 38.26
C GLN A 324 -14.61 14.24 38.09
N GLU A 325 -15.27 14.34 36.93
CA GLU A 325 -16.52 13.61 36.66
C GLU A 325 -16.31 12.09 36.67
N ARG A 326 -15.17 11.61 36.13
CA ARG A 326 -14.81 10.19 36.19
C ARG A 326 -14.58 9.72 37.63
N ALA A 327 -13.96 10.55 38.47
CA ALA A 327 -13.76 10.25 39.89
C ALA A 327 -15.10 10.21 40.63
N ARG A 328 -15.97 11.20 40.41
CA ARG A 328 -17.33 11.27 40.98
C ARG A 328 -18.14 10.03 40.63
N GLY A 329 -18.12 9.59 39.37
CA GLY A 329 -18.81 8.36 38.94
C GLY A 329 -18.30 7.10 39.63
N LYS A 330 -16.99 6.98 39.88
CA LYS A 330 -16.42 5.86 40.65
C LYS A 330 -16.86 5.87 42.11
N GLU A 331 -16.95 7.05 42.74
CA GLU A 331 -17.43 7.18 44.11
C GLU A 331 -18.90 6.80 44.27
N VAL A 332 -19.76 7.19 43.32
CA VAL A 332 -21.17 6.78 43.28
C VAL A 332 -21.29 5.26 43.14
N THR A 333 -20.53 4.65 42.23
CA THR A 333 -20.53 3.19 42.02
C THR A 333 -20.04 2.41 43.26
N LEU A 334 -19.08 2.96 44.00
CA LEU A 334 -18.62 2.40 45.28
C LEU A 334 -19.68 2.52 46.38
N ARG A 335 -20.36 3.67 46.47
CA ARG A 335 -21.47 3.86 47.42
C ARG A 335 -22.64 2.92 47.14
N ASP A 336 -23.01 2.72 45.88
CA ASP A 336 -24.08 1.80 45.49
C ASP A 336 -23.73 0.31 45.72
N ARG A 337 -22.45 -0.06 45.60
CA ARG A 337 -21.96 -1.38 46.01
C ARG A 337 -21.98 -1.57 47.53
N CYS A 338 -21.64 -0.53 48.30
CA CYS A 338 -21.71 -0.56 49.76
C CYS A 338 -23.15 -0.61 50.29
N THR A 339 -24.11 0.07 49.64
CA THR A 339 -25.54 -0.02 50.01
C THR A 339 -26.15 -1.37 49.64
N ALA A 340 -25.74 -1.98 48.52
CA ALA A 340 -26.16 -3.34 48.15
C ALA A 340 -25.63 -4.44 49.10
N HIS A 341 -24.51 -4.21 49.81
CA HIS A 341 -24.01 -5.10 50.86
C HIS A 341 -24.59 -4.80 52.26
N SER A 342 -25.24 -3.65 52.44
CA SER A 342 -25.86 -3.23 53.70
C SER A 342 -27.30 -3.74 53.88
N THR A 343 -27.99 -4.11 52.79
CA THR A 343 -29.38 -4.60 52.84
C THR A 343 -29.51 -6.12 53.07
N ALA A 344 -28.39 -6.85 53.19
CA ALA A 344 -28.38 -8.26 53.60
C ALA A 344 -28.11 -8.41 55.11
N ALA A 345 -28.97 -7.82 55.95
CA ALA A 345 -29.01 -8.18 57.37
C ALA A 345 -29.72 -9.53 57.53
N PRO A 346 -29.15 -10.51 58.27
CA PRO A 346 -29.74 -11.84 58.38
C PRO A 346 -30.99 -11.77 59.25
N ALA A 347 -32.12 -12.23 58.71
CA ALA A 347 -33.33 -12.46 59.50
C ALA A 347 -33.05 -13.57 60.51
N ASP A 348 -33.00 -13.19 61.79
CA ASP A 348 -32.92 -14.07 62.94
C ASP A 348 -34.19 -14.95 63.00
N ARG A 349 -34.13 -16.14 62.38
CA ARG A 349 -35.12 -17.20 62.57
C ARG A 349 -34.53 -18.28 63.47
N ARG A 350 -34.93 -18.25 64.74
CA ARG A 350 -34.88 -19.41 65.64
C ARG A 350 -35.60 -20.59 64.98
N MET A 351 -34.84 -21.63 64.66
CA MET A 351 -35.37 -22.97 64.34
C MET A 351 -35.48 -23.79 65.63
N PRO A 352 -36.63 -24.44 65.90
CA PRO A 352 -36.65 -25.62 66.74
C PRO A 352 -36.28 -26.86 65.91
N LEU A 353 -35.45 -27.71 66.52
CA LEU A 353 -35.07 -29.03 66.02
C LEU A 353 -36.27 -29.99 66.05
N HIS A 354 -36.39 -30.82 65.00
CA HIS A 354 -37.07 -32.13 64.83
C HIS A 354 -37.74 -32.11 63.43
N GLY A 355 -37.61 -33.05 62.52
CA GLY A 355 -37.11 -34.42 62.50
C GLY A 355 -37.88 -35.14 61.38
N GLY A 356 -37.20 -35.89 60.52
CA GLY A 356 -37.83 -36.96 59.73
C GLY A 356 -38.24 -36.67 58.27
N ARG A 357 -37.54 -37.41 57.39
CA ARG A 357 -38.06 -38.26 56.29
C ARG A 357 -38.64 -37.68 54.98
N ASP A 358 -37.99 -38.16 53.92
CA ASP A 358 -38.52 -38.80 52.71
C ASP A 358 -39.06 -37.98 51.52
N SER A 359 -38.33 -38.19 50.40
CA SER A 359 -38.81 -38.66 49.08
C SER A 359 -39.26 -37.68 47.98
N SER A 360 -38.59 -37.89 46.83
CA SER A 360 -39.08 -37.96 45.44
C SER A 360 -39.72 -36.75 44.74
N PHE A 361 -38.98 -36.23 43.74
CA PHE A 361 -39.20 -36.35 42.29
C PHE A 361 -40.61 -36.28 41.67
N SER A 362 -40.61 -35.74 40.44
CA SER A 362 -41.64 -35.72 39.36
C SER A 362 -42.54 -34.48 39.33
N SER A 363 -42.98 -33.93 38.19
CA SER A 363 -42.63 -34.04 36.76
C SER A 363 -43.58 -33.09 35.98
N SER A 364 -43.22 -32.76 34.72
CA SER A 364 -44.12 -32.60 33.54
C SER A 364 -45.28 -31.59 33.62
N GLY A 365 -45.35 -30.55 32.79
CA GLY A 365 -45.75 -30.64 31.36
C GLY A 365 -46.98 -29.72 31.10
N PRO A 366 -47.60 -29.69 29.90
CA PRO A 366 -47.21 -28.77 28.82
C PRO A 366 -48.39 -28.00 28.12
N GLU A 367 -47.99 -27.17 27.13
CA GLU A 367 -48.61 -26.92 25.81
C GLU A 367 -49.82 -25.98 25.55
N ALA A 368 -49.75 -25.39 24.33
CA ALA A 368 -50.80 -24.99 23.38
C ALA A 368 -51.39 -23.56 23.47
N GLN A 369 -51.19 -22.70 22.45
CA GLN A 369 -52.02 -22.46 21.23
C GLN A 369 -52.71 -21.06 21.35
N GLN A 370 -53.04 -20.24 20.34
CA GLN A 370 -52.82 -20.13 18.89
C GLN A 370 -53.50 -18.80 18.43
N GLY A 371 -53.11 -18.26 17.27
CA GLY A 371 -53.91 -17.38 16.39
C GLY A 371 -53.89 -15.87 16.66
N ASP A 372 -54.07 -14.96 15.69
CA ASP A 372 -53.79 -14.83 14.24
C ASP A 372 -54.52 -13.54 13.78
N ASP A 373 -53.99 -12.92 12.72
CA ASP A 373 -54.64 -12.09 11.67
C ASP A 373 -54.97 -10.58 11.86
N ASP A 374 -54.27 -9.79 11.02
CA ASP A 374 -54.76 -8.86 9.96
C ASP A 374 -55.53 -7.55 10.31
N ALA A 375 -55.49 -6.44 9.55
CA ALA A 375 -54.66 -5.93 8.45
C ALA A 375 -55.07 -4.46 8.13
N ASP A 376 -54.18 -3.75 7.44
CA ASP A 376 -54.39 -2.76 6.35
C ASP A 376 -54.89 -1.30 6.60
N GLY A 377 -54.27 -0.35 5.87
CA GLY A 377 -55.01 0.73 5.21
C GLY A 377 -54.57 2.22 5.31
N ARG A 378 -53.79 2.68 4.31
CA ARG A 378 -53.94 3.92 3.49
C ARG A 378 -53.38 5.32 3.91
N ARG A 379 -52.49 5.81 3.02
CA ARG A 379 -52.45 7.07 2.19
C ARG A 379 -52.44 8.49 2.82
N GLY A 380 -51.46 9.31 2.40
CA GLY A 380 -51.71 10.53 1.61
C GLY A 380 -51.16 11.90 2.06
N ALA A 381 -50.27 12.47 1.22
CA ALA A 381 -50.19 13.86 0.71
C ALA A 381 -49.72 15.08 1.57
N SER A 382 -48.67 15.75 1.02
CA SER A 382 -48.37 17.19 0.78
C SER A 382 -48.75 18.32 1.77
N ASN A 383 -47.78 19.23 1.99
CA ASN A 383 -47.78 20.71 1.80
C ASN A 383 -46.44 21.23 2.38
N ASP A 384 -45.60 21.97 1.64
CA ASP A 384 -45.60 23.42 1.39
C ASP A 384 -45.74 24.28 2.66
N ASP A 385 -44.70 25.07 2.98
CA ASP A 385 -44.79 26.46 3.46
C ASP A 385 -43.40 27.13 3.43
N GLU A 386 -43.37 28.31 2.79
CA GLU A 386 -42.28 29.29 2.69
C GLU A 386 -42.25 30.23 3.92
N GLU A 387 -41.34 31.21 3.89
CA GLU A 387 -41.20 32.43 4.73
C GLU A 387 -40.24 32.30 5.94
N ASP A 388 -39.07 32.95 5.88
CA ASP A 388 -38.89 34.33 6.36
C ASP A 388 -37.45 34.84 6.12
N GLU A 389 -37.39 36.08 5.65
CA GLU A 389 -36.22 36.94 5.45
C GLU A 389 -35.80 37.55 6.80
N ASP A 390 -34.49 37.74 7.04
CA ASP A 390 -33.99 38.77 7.98
C ASP A 390 -32.60 39.22 7.48
N ASP A 391 -32.58 40.44 6.96
CA ASP A 391 -31.43 41.34 6.80
C ASP A 391 -30.94 41.78 8.19
N ASP A 392 -29.63 42.01 8.37
CA ASP A 392 -29.11 43.08 9.24
C ASP A 392 -27.57 43.23 9.03
N ASP A 393 -27.28 44.27 8.25
CA ASP A 393 -26.21 45.28 8.25
C ASP A 393 -24.86 45.08 8.97
N ASP A 394 -23.84 45.51 8.22
CA ASP A 394 -22.48 45.88 8.58
C ASP A 394 -22.42 46.97 9.66
N ASP A 395 -21.46 46.89 10.59
CA ASP A 395 -20.86 48.04 11.27
C ASP A 395 -19.39 47.72 11.59
N ASP A 396 -18.50 48.30 10.77
CA ASP A 396 -17.12 48.61 11.12
C ASP A 396 -17.14 49.84 12.04
N ASP A 397 -16.36 49.84 13.12
CA ASP A 397 -15.72 51.06 13.65
C ASP A 397 -14.53 50.72 14.55
N ASP A 398 -13.42 51.38 14.23
CA ASP A 398 -12.14 51.45 14.94
C ASP A 398 -12.27 52.11 16.32
N ASP A 399 -11.32 51.83 17.23
CA ASP A 399 -10.60 52.90 17.97
C ASP A 399 -9.48 52.31 18.86
N ASP A 400 -8.31 52.93 18.72
CA ASP A 400 -7.11 52.84 19.54
C ASP A 400 -7.35 53.33 20.98
N ASP A 401 -6.57 52.86 21.96
CA ASP A 401 -5.82 53.75 22.88
C ASP A 401 -5.00 52.98 23.95
N ASP A 402 -3.84 53.59 24.22
CA ASP A 402 -2.69 53.21 25.02
C ASP A 402 -2.89 53.17 26.57
N ASP A 403 -1.92 52.51 27.21
CA ASP A 403 -1.29 52.78 28.52
C ASP A 403 -2.15 52.92 29.82
N ASP A 404 -1.86 52.10 30.84
CA ASP A 404 -1.23 52.61 32.09
C ASP A 404 -0.76 51.48 33.04
N ASP A 405 0.30 51.83 33.76
CA ASP A 405 1.15 51.12 34.70
C ASP A 405 0.48 50.56 35.97
N GLY A 406 1.14 49.57 36.59
CA GLY A 406 0.77 49.09 37.92
C GLY A 406 1.67 48.00 38.49
N GLY A 407 2.94 48.31 38.74
CA GLY A 407 3.96 47.39 39.26
C GLY A 407 3.74 46.82 40.67
N GLY A 408 4.49 45.77 41.01
CA GLY A 408 4.46 45.20 42.37
C GLY A 408 5.26 43.91 42.66
N VAL A 409 6.56 43.90 42.36
CA VAL A 409 7.70 43.28 43.11
C VAL A 409 7.52 41.94 43.86
N ARG A 410 8.38 40.95 43.51
CA ARG A 410 9.26 40.11 44.38
C ARG A 410 9.97 39.06 43.48
N ARG A 411 11.20 39.28 43.02
CA ARG A 411 12.54 38.98 43.60
C ARG A 411 12.78 37.53 44.06
N ASP A 412 13.94 37.04 43.59
CA ASP A 412 14.77 35.90 44.01
C ASP A 412 14.37 34.56 43.35
N VAL A 413 15.23 33.77 42.67
CA VAL A 413 16.68 33.53 42.74
C VAL A 413 17.19 33.05 41.37
N GLU A 414 18.29 33.65 40.87
CA GLU A 414 19.16 33.07 39.83
C GLU A 414 20.02 31.95 40.44
N CYS A 415 20.08 30.80 39.77
CA CYS A 415 21.14 29.81 39.96
C CYS A 415 21.80 29.58 38.60
N ASP A 416 22.97 30.16 38.41
CA ASP A 416 23.91 29.83 37.35
C ASP A 416 24.84 28.68 37.78
N GLU A 417 25.43 28.08 36.74
CA GLU A 417 26.61 27.20 36.70
C GLU A 417 26.37 25.70 37.03
N GLU A 418 26.48 24.82 36.03
CA GLU A 418 27.79 24.31 35.64
C GLU A 418 27.77 23.57 34.28
N VAL A 419 28.83 23.87 33.54
CA VAL A 419 29.26 23.33 32.25
C VAL A 419 29.79 21.90 32.41
N VAL A 420 29.45 21.00 31.50
CA VAL A 420 30.23 19.76 31.27
C VAL A 420 30.50 19.62 29.78
N GLU A 421 31.68 20.10 29.37
CA GLU A 421 32.42 19.62 28.20
C GLU A 421 33.58 18.71 28.69
N ARG A 422 33.77 17.57 28.00
CA ARG A 422 34.98 16.73 27.86
C ARG A 422 34.60 15.62 26.86
N GLU A 423 35.12 15.54 25.62
CA GLU A 423 36.49 15.11 25.18
C GLU A 423 36.85 13.73 25.78
N GLU A 424 37.24 12.64 25.09
CA GLU A 424 37.91 12.29 23.80
C GLU A 424 37.58 10.79 23.53
N GLU A 425 37.41 10.31 22.28
CA GLU A 425 38.39 9.66 21.37
C GLU A 425 39.16 8.41 21.85
N GLU A 426 39.44 7.52 20.89
CA GLU A 426 40.28 6.29 20.87
C GLU A 426 39.61 4.91 21.16
N GLU A 427 39.43 4.11 20.10
CA GLU A 427 40.31 2.94 19.82
C GLU A 427 40.14 2.46 18.36
N GLU A 428 41.23 2.54 17.61
CA GLU A 428 41.44 1.99 16.26
C GLU A 428 42.39 0.77 16.35
N GLU A 429 42.16 -0.21 15.49
CA GLU A 429 43.07 -1.26 14.98
C GLU A 429 43.79 -2.25 15.93
N ALA A 430 43.49 -3.54 15.70
CA ALA A 430 44.51 -4.58 15.72
C ALA A 430 44.42 -5.43 14.42
N ALA A 431 45.57 -5.52 13.77
CA ALA A 431 45.83 -6.01 12.44
C ALA A 431 45.93 -7.55 12.32
N GLU A 432 45.70 -8.01 11.08
CA GLU A 432 46.41 -9.05 10.32
C GLU A 432 46.85 -10.38 10.96
N GLY A 433 46.49 -11.48 10.27
CA GLY A 433 47.44 -12.57 10.08
C GLY A 433 46.86 -13.97 9.76
N LEU A 434 46.98 -14.35 8.47
CA LEU A 434 47.30 -15.71 7.96
C LEU A 434 46.26 -16.83 8.24
N GLY A 435 45.84 -17.72 7.35
CA GLY A 435 46.41 -18.28 6.13
C GLY A 435 45.97 -19.76 6.06
N ALA A 436 45.51 -20.19 4.88
CA ALA A 436 45.62 -21.55 4.32
C ALA A 436 45.22 -22.82 5.15
N ASP A 437 44.21 -23.50 4.61
CA ASP A 437 44.26 -24.89 4.13
C ASP A 437 43.96 -26.10 5.06
N SER A 438 43.25 -27.04 4.42
CA SER A 438 43.18 -28.48 4.62
C SER A 438 42.31 -29.09 5.73
N SER A 439 41.34 -29.88 5.26
CA SER A 439 40.60 -30.94 5.98
C SER A 439 41.53 -31.98 6.63
N PRO A 440 41.01 -32.80 7.56
CA PRO A 440 40.60 -34.14 7.10
C PRO A 440 39.35 -34.73 7.77
N ASN A 441 38.89 -35.77 7.09
CA ASN A 441 37.78 -36.68 7.31
C ASN A 441 37.99 -37.61 8.53
N ASP A 442 36.88 -37.95 9.21
CA ASP A 442 36.51 -39.22 9.89
C ASP A 442 35.50 -38.84 11.00
N GLY A 443 34.28 -39.36 11.07
CA GLY A 443 33.84 -40.73 10.81
C GLY A 443 33.38 -41.31 12.15
N SER A 444 32.06 -41.43 12.37
CA SER A 444 31.40 -42.44 13.23
C SER A 444 29.90 -42.16 13.38
N SER A 445 29.08 -43.05 12.80
CA SER A 445 27.67 -43.29 13.19
C SER A 445 27.62 -44.04 14.54
N PRO A 446 26.45 -44.17 15.22
CA PRO A 446 25.50 -45.24 14.85
C PRO A 446 24.00 -44.96 15.14
N GLY A 447 23.11 -45.78 14.57
CA GLY A 447 21.91 -46.24 15.27
C GLY A 447 20.56 -46.06 14.56
N GLU A 448 20.14 -47.09 13.81
CA GLU A 448 18.76 -47.32 13.37
C GLU A 448 17.82 -47.69 14.54
N CYS A 449 16.52 -47.35 14.46
CA CYS A 449 15.43 -48.33 14.62
C CYS A 449 14.02 -47.77 14.29
N SER A 450 13.21 -48.63 13.67
CA SER A 450 11.85 -48.44 13.15
C SER A 450 10.73 -48.43 14.20
N SER A 451 9.55 -47.85 13.89
CA SER A 451 8.24 -48.52 14.04
C SER A 451 7.01 -47.68 13.58
N ALA A 452 6.24 -48.29 12.66
CA ALA A 452 4.82 -48.23 12.27
C ALA A 452 3.77 -47.25 12.90
N SER A 453 3.02 -46.57 11.99
CA SER A 453 1.54 -46.41 11.79
C SER A 453 0.60 -45.93 12.94
N PRO A 454 -0.58 -45.26 12.67
CA PRO A 454 -1.46 -45.46 11.51
C PRO A 454 -2.15 -44.22 10.85
N GLU A 455 -2.60 -44.46 9.62
CA GLU A 455 -3.47 -43.62 8.80
C GLU A 455 -4.88 -43.44 9.39
N LYS A 456 -5.44 -42.24 9.23
CA LYS A 456 -6.89 -42.00 9.23
C LYS A 456 -7.25 -41.25 7.95
N SER A 457 -8.06 -41.89 7.13
CA SER A 457 -8.68 -41.40 5.90
C SER A 457 -9.67 -40.25 6.16
N ALA A 458 -9.57 -39.18 5.38
CA ALA A 458 -10.58 -38.12 5.24
C ALA A 458 -11.06 -38.04 3.77
N PRO A 459 -12.32 -37.66 3.50
CA PRO A 459 -12.98 -37.90 2.22
C PRO A 459 -12.52 -36.95 1.10
N SER A 460 -12.43 -37.50 -0.12
CA SER A 460 -12.03 -36.82 -1.36
C SER A 460 -13.07 -35.79 -1.83
N VAL A 461 -12.64 -34.54 -1.99
CA VAL A 461 -13.37 -33.48 -2.71
C VAL A 461 -13.03 -33.56 -4.20
N PRO A 462 -14.01 -33.49 -5.13
CA PRO A 462 -13.72 -33.59 -6.56
C PRO A 462 -12.94 -32.37 -7.06
N ALA A 463 -11.88 -32.62 -7.83
CA ALA A 463 -11.06 -31.57 -8.45
C ALA A 463 -11.86 -30.80 -9.52
N PRO A 464 -11.73 -29.46 -9.62
CA PRO A 464 -12.31 -28.69 -10.71
C PRO A 464 -11.59 -28.96 -12.05
N PRO A 465 -12.27 -28.80 -13.19
CA PRO A 465 -11.70 -29.13 -14.50
C PRO A 465 -10.51 -28.22 -14.86
N SER A 466 -9.47 -28.82 -15.42
CA SER A 466 -8.28 -28.15 -15.94
C SER A 466 -8.66 -27.17 -17.07
N ALA A 467 -8.56 -25.87 -16.80
CA ALA A 467 -8.73 -24.85 -17.83
C ALA A 467 -7.45 -24.74 -18.67
N SER A 468 -7.41 -25.44 -19.80
CA SER A 468 -6.46 -25.16 -20.87
C SER A 468 -6.90 -23.88 -21.59
N LEU A 469 -6.46 -22.72 -21.11
CA LEU A 469 -5.70 -21.75 -21.91
C LEU A 469 -6.08 -21.28 -23.33
N ASN A 470 -6.79 -22.00 -24.19
CA ASN A 470 -6.67 -21.89 -25.67
C ASN A 470 -6.84 -20.46 -26.26
N TRP A 471 -5.71 -19.87 -26.65
CA TRP A 471 -5.49 -18.59 -27.30
C TRP A 471 -5.62 -18.74 -28.83
N PRO A 472 -6.34 -17.84 -29.53
CA PRO A 472 -6.46 -17.91 -30.98
C PRO A 472 -5.12 -17.61 -31.69
N PRO A 473 -4.84 -18.25 -32.85
CA PRO A 473 -3.69 -17.90 -33.68
C PRO A 473 -3.88 -16.53 -34.36
N ARG A 474 -2.80 -15.73 -34.43
CA ARG A 474 -2.74 -14.52 -35.26
C ARG A 474 -2.45 -14.90 -36.71
N ASP A 475 -3.16 -14.27 -37.64
CA ASP A 475 -2.89 -14.33 -39.07
C ASP A 475 -1.61 -13.53 -39.42
N GLY A 476 -0.70 -14.19 -40.15
CA GLY A 476 0.15 -13.55 -41.17
C GLY A 476 1.40 -12.78 -40.73
N THR A 477 2.55 -13.35 -41.10
CA THR A 477 3.89 -12.74 -41.25
C THR A 477 4.64 -12.29 -39.99
N GLU A 478 4.93 -13.21 -39.07
CA GLU A 478 6.03 -13.04 -38.10
C GLU A 478 6.84 -14.34 -37.94
N ASP A 479 8.13 -14.19 -37.64
CA ASP A 479 9.10 -15.26 -37.46
C ASP A 479 8.55 -16.33 -36.48
N SER A 480 8.24 -17.52 -37.01
CA SER A 480 7.62 -18.62 -36.28
C SER A 480 8.41 -19.08 -35.04
N SER A 481 9.70 -18.73 -34.97
CA SER A 481 10.54 -19.01 -33.81
C SER A 481 10.18 -18.12 -32.61
N CYS A 482 9.87 -16.84 -32.82
CA CYS A 482 9.61 -15.90 -31.73
C CYS A 482 8.19 -16.03 -31.17
N SER A 483 7.20 -16.20 -32.05
CA SER A 483 5.82 -16.48 -31.62
C SER A 483 5.72 -17.77 -30.79
N ASN A 484 6.52 -18.79 -31.11
CA ASN A 484 6.64 -20.01 -30.30
C ASN A 484 7.44 -19.78 -29.00
N GLY A 485 8.47 -18.94 -29.00
CA GLY A 485 9.23 -18.56 -27.80
C GLY A 485 8.39 -17.80 -26.77
N VAL A 486 7.67 -16.76 -27.19
CA VAL A 486 6.75 -15.99 -26.33
C VAL A 486 5.62 -16.87 -25.79
N ARG A 487 5.06 -17.76 -26.63
CA ARG A 487 4.08 -18.76 -26.19
C ARG A 487 4.70 -19.80 -25.25
N GLY A 488 5.94 -20.22 -25.44
CA GLY A 488 6.68 -21.12 -24.54
C GLY A 488 6.86 -20.50 -23.15
N VAL A 489 7.29 -19.23 -23.11
CA VAL A 489 7.47 -18.47 -21.88
C VAL A 489 6.15 -18.36 -21.12
N LEU A 490 5.07 -17.97 -21.80
CA LEU A 490 3.76 -17.75 -21.20
C LEU A 490 3.01 -19.06 -20.87
N SER A 491 3.22 -20.14 -21.63
CA SER A 491 2.61 -21.45 -21.36
C SER A 491 3.29 -22.20 -20.20
N ALA A 492 4.57 -21.95 -19.95
CA ALA A 492 5.32 -22.55 -18.85
C ALA A 492 5.11 -21.81 -17.49
N VAL A 493 4.55 -20.60 -17.49
CA VAL A 493 4.03 -19.95 -16.27
C VAL A 493 2.78 -20.69 -15.75
N ASN A 494 2.18 -21.53 -16.58
CA ASN A 494 1.23 -22.55 -16.15
C ASN A 494 2.02 -23.69 -15.48
N VAL A 495 2.30 -23.53 -14.19
CA VAL A 495 2.94 -24.58 -13.38
C VAL A 495 2.12 -25.87 -13.51
N PRO A 496 2.71 -26.99 -13.99
CA PRO A 496 2.04 -28.27 -13.90
C PRO A 496 1.94 -28.64 -12.43
N VAL A 497 0.71 -28.80 -11.94
CA VAL A 497 0.44 -29.43 -10.65
C VAL A 497 0.96 -30.87 -10.75
N ALA A 498 2.10 -31.13 -10.12
CA ALA A 498 2.58 -32.49 -9.92
C ALA A 498 1.58 -33.20 -8.99
N VAL A 499 0.75 -34.05 -9.58
CA VAL A 499 -0.02 -35.06 -8.85
C VAL A 499 0.95 -36.19 -8.54
N GLY A 500 1.29 -36.34 -7.27
CA GLY A 500 2.09 -37.46 -6.80
C GLY A 500 1.34 -38.78 -6.91
N SER A 501 2.06 -39.80 -7.36
CA SER A 501 1.94 -41.19 -6.94
C SER A 501 3.32 -41.81 -6.96
#